data_AF-A0A5C8FLK3-F1
#
_entry.id   AF-A0A5C8FLK3-F1
#
_cell.length_a   1.000
_cell.length_b   1.000
_cell.length_c   1.000
_cell.angle_alpha   90.00
_cell.angle_beta   90.00
_cell.angle_gamma   90.00
#
_symmetry.space_group_name_H-M   'P 1'
#
loop_
_entity.id
_entity.type
_entity.pdbx_description
1 polymer ?
#
loop_
_entity_poly.entity_id
_entity_poly.type
_entity_poly.pdbx_seq_one_letter_code
_entity_poly.pdbx_strand_id
1 'polypeptide(L)'
;MNKERGISKILIEEKQINEKVKELAKRISDDYRNRENAPCLVGLLKGSFIFIADLSRYIDIPIEIDFMIVSSYGNNQIGSEIKILKDIDVQLSGRDVIIVEDIIDTGYTLEKICEVLQTRNIASLKICALLNKPSRRKVNINIDYNGFNIEDEFVVGYGIDYAQKYRNLNYIGVVE
;
A
#
# COMPACT_ATOMS: atom_id res chain seq x y z
N MET A 1 -26.46 12.89 3.38
CA MET A 1 -25.60 12.53 4.53
C MET A 1 -24.25 13.19 4.34
N ASN A 2 -23.71 13.86 5.36
CA ASN A 2 -22.35 14.42 5.30
C ASN A 2 -21.33 13.26 5.37
N LYS A 3 -20.43 13.19 4.39
CA LYS A 3 -19.39 12.15 4.30
C LYS A 3 -18.27 12.33 5.34
N GLU A 4 -18.22 13.45 6.04
CA GLU A 4 -17.18 13.81 7.03
C GLU A 4 -17.68 13.67 8.49
N ARG A 5 -18.88 13.11 8.69
CA ARG A 5 -19.43 12.93 10.04
C ARG A 5 -18.52 11.99 10.86
N GLY A 6 -18.06 12.44 12.03
CA GLY A 6 -17.21 11.65 12.93
C GLY A 6 -15.71 11.76 12.67
N ILE A 7 -15.29 12.68 11.78
CA ILE A 7 -13.89 13.06 11.64
C ILE A 7 -13.55 14.12 12.67
N SER A 8 -12.55 13.87 13.51
CA SER A 8 -12.11 14.77 14.59
C SER A 8 -11.08 15.79 14.13
N LYS A 9 -10.17 15.39 13.23
CA LYS A 9 -9.19 16.28 12.59
C LYS A 9 -8.73 15.75 11.24
N ILE A 10 -8.22 16.66 10.41
CA ILE A 10 -7.43 16.34 9.22
C ILE A 10 -6.00 16.08 9.69
N LEU A 11 -5.48 14.88 9.41
CA LEU A 11 -4.10 14.49 9.74
C LEU A 11 -3.14 14.83 8.60
N ILE A 12 -3.55 14.58 7.36
CA ILE A 12 -2.76 14.83 6.15
C ILE A 12 -3.67 15.42 5.08
N GLU A 13 -3.37 16.64 4.64
CA GLU A 13 -4.14 17.34 3.61
C GLU A 13 -3.92 16.73 2.21
N GLU A 14 -4.91 16.88 1.33
CA GLU A 14 -4.85 16.44 -0.07
C GLU A 14 -3.57 16.91 -0.77
N LYS A 15 -3.18 18.17 -0.55
CA LYS A 15 -1.98 18.75 -1.16
C LYS A 15 -0.71 18.02 -0.71
N GLN A 16 -0.59 17.70 0.58
CA GLN A 16 0.55 16.98 1.11
C GLN A 16 0.62 15.56 0.54
N ILE A 17 -0.52 14.88 0.43
CA ILE A 17 -0.62 13.56 -0.22
C ILE A 17 -0.13 13.66 -1.66
N ASN A 18 -0.65 14.61 -2.45
CA ASN A 18 -0.27 14.78 -3.85
C ASN A 18 1.23 15.03 -4.04
N GLU A 19 1.83 15.90 -3.20
CA GLU A 19 3.27 16.18 -3.22
C GLU A 19 4.08 14.93 -2.89
N LYS A 20 3.67 14.18 -1.85
CA LYS A 20 4.35 12.94 -1.47
C LYS A 20 4.25 11.86 -2.55
N VAL A 21 3.08 11.67 -3.15
CA VAL A 21 2.88 10.70 -4.24
C VAL A 21 3.82 11.01 -5.42
N LYS A 22 3.94 12.28 -5.82
CA LYS A 22 4.88 12.70 -6.88
C LYS A 22 6.34 12.40 -6.52
N GLU A 23 6.72 12.66 -5.27
CA GLU A 23 8.06 12.33 -4.77
C GLU A 23 8.34 10.83 -4.86
N LEU A 24 7.42 9.99 -4.37
CA LEU A 24 7.56 8.53 -4.41
C LEU A 24 7.59 8.00 -5.84
N ALA A 25 6.70 8.49 -6.71
CA ALA A 25 6.66 8.12 -8.12
C ALA A 25 7.96 8.47 -8.84
N LYS A 26 8.54 9.64 -8.56
CA LYS A 26 9.85 10.02 -9.10
C LYS A 26 10.95 9.07 -8.64
N ARG A 27 11.00 8.74 -7.34
CA ARG A 27 11.98 7.80 -6.80
C ARG A 27 11.87 6.42 -7.43
N ILE A 28 10.65 5.89 -7.57
CA ILE A 28 10.39 4.62 -8.27
C ILE A 28 10.87 4.72 -9.71
N SER A 29 10.52 5.79 -10.42
CA SER A 29 10.92 5.95 -11.82
C SER A 29 12.44 5.96 -11.98
N ASP A 30 13.16 6.67 -11.11
CA ASP A 30 14.62 6.74 -11.15
C ASP A 30 15.29 5.40 -10.83
N ASP A 31 14.77 4.65 -9.85
CA ASP A 31 15.27 3.32 -9.46
C ASP A 31 15.13 2.25 -10.56
N TYR A 32 14.15 2.40 -11.45
CA TYR A 32 13.80 1.40 -12.47
C TYR A 32 14.02 1.87 -13.92
N ARG A 33 14.46 3.12 -14.16
CA ARG A 33 14.56 3.73 -15.51
C ARG A 33 15.35 2.93 -16.54
N ASN A 34 16.41 2.25 -16.10
CA ASN A 34 17.33 1.52 -16.98
C ASN A 34 17.17 -0.01 -16.87
N ARG A 35 16.03 -0.47 -16.38
CA ARG A 35 15.73 -1.91 -16.30
C ARG A 35 15.24 -2.40 -17.64
N GLU A 36 15.61 -3.64 -17.97
CA GLU A 36 15.20 -4.30 -19.21
C GLU A 36 13.69 -4.57 -19.23
N ASN A 37 13.11 -4.90 -18.07
CA ASN A 37 11.69 -5.16 -17.91
C ASN A 37 11.03 -4.07 -17.06
N ALA A 38 9.81 -3.71 -17.43
CA ALA A 38 8.96 -2.82 -16.63
C ALA A 38 8.70 -3.45 -15.24
N PRO A 39 8.74 -2.68 -14.13
CA PRO A 39 8.32 -3.20 -12.84
C PRO A 39 6.79 -3.41 -12.81
N CYS A 40 6.34 -4.35 -11.98
CA CYS A 40 4.93 -4.61 -11.71
C CYS A 40 4.54 -4.01 -10.36
N LEU A 41 3.57 -3.10 -10.36
CA LEU A 41 2.93 -2.60 -9.15
C LEU A 41 1.80 -3.56 -8.74
N VAL A 42 1.83 -4.03 -7.50
CA VAL A 42 0.80 -4.92 -6.95
C VAL A 42 0.05 -4.16 -5.85
N GLY A 43 -1.16 -3.72 -6.15
CA GLY A 43 -2.02 -3.04 -5.19
C GLY A 43 -2.73 -4.04 -4.27
N LEU A 44 -2.57 -3.88 -2.95
CA LEU A 44 -3.29 -4.68 -1.97
C LEU A 44 -4.68 -4.10 -1.74
N LEU A 45 -5.71 -4.82 -2.19
CA LEU A 45 -7.08 -4.34 -2.13
C LEU A 45 -7.71 -4.58 -0.75
N LYS A 46 -8.61 -3.70 -0.30
CA LYS A 46 -9.20 -2.58 -1.05
C LYS A 46 -8.48 -1.26 -0.85
N GLY A 47 -7.75 -1.09 0.25
CA GLY A 47 -7.32 0.21 0.76
C GLY A 47 -6.41 0.99 -0.19
N SER A 48 -5.47 0.30 -0.83
CA SER A 48 -4.45 0.93 -1.68
C SER A 48 -4.97 1.52 -3.00
N PHE A 49 -6.23 1.27 -3.40
CA PHE A 49 -6.68 1.52 -4.77
C PHE A 49 -6.59 2.99 -5.22
N ILE A 50 -6.82 3.96 -4.32
CA ILE A 50 -6.65 5.39 -4.63
C ILE A 50 -5.16 5.72 -4.71
N PHE A 51 -4.38 5.24 -3.75
CA PHE A 51 -2.94 5.49 -3.72
C PHE A 51 -2.21 4.97 -4.95
N ILE A 52 -2.46 3.71 -5.36
CA ILE A 52 -1.83 3.14 -6.56
C ILE A 52 -2.30 3.83 -7.85
N ALA A 53 -3.56 4.28 -7.92
CA ALA A 53 -4.07 5.05 -9.07
C ALA A 53 -3.38 6.41 -9.20
N ASP A 54 -3.10 7.09 -8.09
CA ASP A 54 -2.38 8.36 -8.11
C ASP A 54 -0.89 8.15 -8.37
N LEU A 55 -0.27 7.16 -7.70
CA LEU A 55 1.14 6.83 -7.86
C LEU A 55 1.48 6.45 -9.30
N SER A 56 0.71 5.54 -9.90
CA SER A 56 0.94 5.06 -11.26
C SER A 56 0.90 6.17 -12.32
N ARG A 57 0.02 7.17 -12.15
CA ARG A 57 -0.09 8.30 -13.10
C ARG A 57 1.11 9.26 -13.07
N TYR A 58 1.91 9.25 -12.00
CA TYR A 58 3.11 10.08 -11.88
C TYR A 58 4.40 9.33 -12.17
N ILE A 59 4.38 8.00 -12.29
CA ILE A 59 5.56 7.22 -12.69
C ILE A 59 5.81 7.48 -14.19
N ASP A 60 7.04 7.86 -14.54
CA ASP A 60 7.40 8.33 -15.89
C ASP A 60 8.10 7.26 -16.76
N ILE A 61 8.02 6.00 -16.34
CA ILE A 61 8.53 4.81 -17.04
C ILE A 61 7.39 3.80 -17.28
N PRO A 62 7.55 2.85 -18.23
CA PRO A 62 6.58 1.77 -18.38
C PRO A 62 6.42 0.96 -17.08
N ILE A 63 5.16 0.63 -16.74
CA ILE A 63 4.80 -0.20 -15.59
C ILE A 63 3.67 -1.16 -15.98
N GLU A 64 3.57 -2.27 -15.25
CA GLU A 64 2.35 -3.08 -15.19
C GLU A 64 1.68 -2.91 -13.82
N ILE A 65 0.36 -3.07 -13.76
CA ILE A 65 -0.41 -2.97 -12.53
C ILE A 65 -1.30 -4.19 -12.41
N ASP A 66 -1.27 -4.82 -11.24
CA ASP A 66 -2.22 -5.85 -10.86
C ASP A 66 -2.62 -5.68 -9.39
N PHE A 67 -3.59 -6.48 -8.95
CA PHE A 67 -4.19 -6.39 -7.62
C PHE A 67 -4.27 -7.75 -6.97
N MET A 68 -4.03 -7.78 -5.67
CA MET A 68 -4.19 -8.97 -4.83
C MET A 68 -5.20 -8.68 -3.73
N ILE A 69 -6.07 -9.66 -3.43
CA ILE A 69 -6.97 -9.62 -2.28
C ILE A 69 -6.59 -10.76 -1.36
N VAL A 70 -6.23 -10.43 -0.12
CA VAL A 70 -6.00 -11.42 0.93
C VAL A 70 -6.98 -11.22 2.09
N SER A 71 -7.32 -12.30 2.77
CA SER A 71 -8.02 -12.26 4.05
C SER A 71 -7.29 -13.11 5.08
N SER A 72 -7.13 -12.62 6.31
CA SER A 72 -6.54 -13.40 7.39
C SER A 72 -7.48 -14.51 7.85
N TYR A 73 -6.96 -15.72 8.09
CA TYR A 73 -7.71 -16.79 8.74
C TYR A 73 -7.76 -16.55 10.26
N GLY A 74 -8.96 -16.37 10.81
CA GLY A 74 -9.17 -16.13 12.25
C GLY A 74 -8.94 -14.68 12.70
N ASN A 75 -9.26 -14.39 13.97
CA ASN A 75 -9.20 -13.05 14.57
C ASN A 75 -7.77 -12.48 14.65
N ASN A 76 -7.17 -12.06 13.53
CA ASN A 76 -5.94 -11.26 13.46
C ASN A 76 -4.86 -11.64 14.50
N GLN A 77 -4.63 -12.95 14.70
CA GLN A 77 -3.65 -13.44 15.66
C GLN A 77 -2.26 -13.50 15.01
N ILE A 78 -1.23 -13.46 15.86
CA ILE A 78 0.15 -13.68 15.46
C ILE A 78 0.24 -15.07 14.79
N GLY A 79 0.76 -15.13 13.56
CA GLY A 79 0.92 -16.39 12.83
C GLY A 79 -0.34 -16.89 12.09
N SER A 80 -1.42 -16.10 12.04
CA SER A 80 -2.57 -16.41 11.18
C SER A 80 -2.14 -16.56 9.71
N GLU A 81 -2.48 -17.69 9.09
CA GLU A 81 -2.33 -17.88 7.64
C GLU A 81 -3.18 -16.85 6.88
N ILE A 82 -2.71 -16.47 5.68
CA ILE A 82 -3.49 -15.65 4.76
C ILE A 82 -4.21 -16.54 3.75
N LYS A 83 -5.46 -16.21 3.46
CA LYS A 83 -6.21 -16.74 2.31
C LYS A 83 -6.08 -15.76 1.15
N ILE A 84 -5.62 -16.24 0.01
CA ILE A 84 -5.67 -15.47 -1.24
C ILE A 84 -7.08 -15.60 -1.82
N LEU A 85 -7.81 -14.49 -1.89
CA LEU A 85 -9.16 -14.42 -2.46
C LEU A 85 -9.11 -14.06 -3.96
N LYS A 86 -8.19 -13.16 -4.33
CA LYS A 86 -7.80 -12.88 -5.71
C LYS A 86 -6.28 -12.86 -5.77
N ASP A 87 -5.72 -13.67 -6.66
CA ASP A 87 -4.30 -13.68 -6.96
C ASP A 87 -3.97 -12.73 -8.12
N ILE A 88 -2.68 -12.52 -8.35
CA ILE A 88 -2.10 -11.75 -9.45
C ILE A 88 -2.21 -12.58 -10.73
N ASP A 89 -2.71 -11.96 -11.80
CA ASP A 89 -2.91 -12.56 -13.11
C ASP A 89 -1.66 -12.40 -14.01
N VAL A 90 -0.88 -11.33 -13.82
CA VAL A 90 0.36 -11.11 -14.58
C VAL A 90 1.49 -12.07 -14.17
N GLN A 91 2.31 -12.46 -15.15
CA GLN A 91 3.47 -13.33 -14.90
C GLN A 91 4.60 -12.57 -14.20
N LEU A 92 4.95 -13.00 -12.99
CA LEU A 92 5.94 -12.31 -12.14
C LEU A 92 7.37 -12.87 -12.23
N SER A 93 7.58 -14.05 -12.80
CA SER A 93 8.92 -14.65 -12.89
C SER A 93 9.90 -13.72 -13.60
N GLY A 94 11.03 -13.42 -12.96
CA GLY A 94 12.05 -12.49 -13.45
C GLY A 94 11.66 -11.01 -13.42
N ARG A 95 10.53 -10.64 -12.81
CA ARG A 95 10.05 -9.25 -12.74
C ARG A 95 10.45 -8.58 -11.44
N ASP A 96 10.71 -7.28 -11.53
CA ASP A 96 10.75 -6.41 -10.36
C ASP A 96 9.32 -6.14 -9.87
N VAL A 97 9.03 -6.43 -8.61
CA VAL A 97 7.70 -6.28 -8.01
C VAL A 97 7.72 -5.21 -6.93
N ILE A 98 6.75 -4.30 -6.97
CA ILE A 98 6.55 -3.26 -5.96
C ILE A 98 5.16 -3.44 -5.36
N ILE A 99 5.09 -3.88 -4.11
CA ILE A 99 3.82 -3.93 -3.36
C ILE A 99 3.42 -2.49 -3.02
N VAL A 100 2.17 -2.13 -3.29
CA VAL A 100 1.60 -0.83 -2.94
C VAL A 100 0.51 -1.04 -1.90
N GLU A 101 0.74 -0.52 -0.69
CA GLU A 101 -0.15 -0.66 0.48
C GLU A 101 -0.59 0.72 1.00
N ASP A 102 -1.82 0.79 1.52
CA ASP A 102 -2.34 2.04 2.12
C ASP A 102 -1.75 2.31 3.51
N ILE A 103 -1.69 1.31 4.37
CA ILE A 103 -1.15 1.44 5.72
C ILE A 103 -0.42 0.18 6.18
N ILE A 104 0.78 0.36 6.72
CA ILE A 104 1.50 -0.73 7.37
C ILE A 104 1.56 -0.50 8.89
N ASP A 105 0.91 -1.41 9.61
CA ASP A 105 0.78 -1.43 11.06
C ASP A 105 1.71 -2.51 11.67
N THR A 106 1.15 -3.63 12.15
CA THR A 106 1.93 -4.73 12.73
C THR A 106 2.89 -5.37 11.72
N GLY A 107 2.45 -5.44 10.46
CA GLY A 107 3.19 -6.00 9.34
C GLY A 107 2.95 -7.48 9.05
N TYR A 108 2.23 -8.22 9.90
CA TYR A 108 2.08 -9.68 9.74
C TYR A 108 1.50 -10.10 8.39
N THR A 109 0.42 -9.45 7.95
CA THR A 109 -0.18 -9.75 6.64
C THR A 109 0.80 -9.51 5.50
N LEU A 110 1.52 -8.39 5.55
CA LEU A 110 2.49 -8.02 4.53
C LEU A 110 3.69 -8.96 4.50
N GLU A 111 4.20 -9.41 5.66
CA GLU A 111 5.25 -10.43 5.75
C GLU A 111 4.84 -11.72 5.02
N LYS A 112 3.61 -12.19 5.25
CA LYS A 112 3.08 -13.39 4.59
C LYS A 112 2.90 -13.20 3.09
N ILE A 113 2.45 -12.03 2.65
CA ILE A 113 2.39 -11.71 1.22
C ILE A 113 3.79 -11.71 0.60
N CYS A 114 4.78 -11.12 1.26
CA CYS A 114 6.17 -11.13 0.80
C CYS A 114 6.71 -12.56 0.68
N GLU A 115 6.49 -13.42 1.67
CA GLU A 115 6.86 -14.83 1.62
C GLU A 115 6.25 -15.52 0.38
N VAL A 116 4.94 -15.33 0.14
CA VAL A 116 4.25 -15.90 -1.03
C VAL A 116 4.85 -15.39 -2.34
N LEU A 117 5.06 -14.08 -2.49
CA LEU A 117 5.58 -13.51 -3.73
C LEU A 117 7.03 -13.91 -4.02
N GLN A 118 7.86 -14.06 -2.98
CA GLN A 118 9.24 -14.53 -3.12
C GLN A 118 9.33 -15.96 -3.69
N THR A 119 8.32 -16.80 -3.50
CA THR A 119 8.28 -18.14 -4.13
C THR A 119 8.09 -18.11 -5.66
N ARG A 120 7.77 -16.95 -6.25
CA ARG A 120 7.42 -16.81 -7.67
C ARG A 120 8.61 -16.50 -8.59
N ASN A 121 9.83 -16.70 -8.11
CA ASN A 121 11.06 -16.45 -8.88
C ASN A 121 11.13 -15.01 -9.44
N ILE A 122 10.69 -14.03 -8.65
CA ILE A 122 10.77 -12.60 -8.97
C ILE A 122 12.22 -12.09 -8.94
N ALA A 123 12.53 -11.05 -9.71
CA ALA A 123 13.87 -10.45 -9.74
C ALA A 123 14.17 -9.60 -8.49
N SER A 124 13.18 -8.84 -8.03
CA SER A 124 13.25 -8.11 -6.76
C SER A 124 11.86 -7.87 -6.18
N LEU A 125 11.81 -7.62 -4.87
CA LEU A 125 10.60 -7.22 -4.16
C LEU A 125 10.88 -5.95 -3.37
N LYS A 126 10.08 -4.91 -3.60
CA LYS A 126 10.08 -3.67 -2.83
C LYS A 126 8.69 -3.34 -2.30
N ILE A 127 8.64 -2.51 -1.25
CA ILE A 127 7.41 -2.11 -0.58
C ILE A 127 7.25 -0.59 -0.65
N CYS A 128 6.10 -0.16 -1.16
CA CYS A 128 5.65 1.22 -1.17
C CYS A 128 4.40 1.36 -0.29
N ALA A 129 4.49 2.19 0.75
CA ALA A 129 3.42 2.38 1.71
C ALA A 129 3.05 3.85 1.78
N LEU A 130 1.75 4.17 1.71
CA LEU A 130 1.30 5.53 1.94
C LEU A 130 1.50 5.91 3.42
N LEU A 131 0.98 5.10 4.34
CA LEU A 131 1.09 5.32 5.78
C LEU A 131 1.89 4.20 6.45
N ASN A 132 2.65 4.56 7.46
CA ASN A 132 3.42 3.63 8.28
C ASN A 132 3.26 3.98 9.76
N LYS A 133 3.01 2.97 10.59
CA LYS A 133 2.95 3.07 12.05
C LYS A 133 4.12 2.30 12.68
N PRO A 134 5.35 2.87 12.72
CA PRO A 134 6.52 2.19 13.25
C PRO A 134 6.33 1.67 14.68
N SER A 135 5.60 2.40 15.53
CA SER A 135 5.35 2.07 16.94
C SER A 135 4.59 0.76 17.13
N ARG A 136 3.88 0.27 16.10
CA ARG A 136 3.11 -0.98 16.16
C ARG A 136 3.78 -2.18 15.52
N ARG A 137 4.94 -1.98 14.89
CA ARG A 137 5.68 -3.00 14.16
C ARG A 137 5.92 -4.25 15.02
N LYS A 138 5.59 -5.42 14.48
CA LYS A 138 5.82 -6.73 15.13
C LYS A 138 6.74 -7.67 14.36
N VAL A 139 7.03 -7.34 13.11
CA VAL A 139 7.88 -8.11 12.20
C VAL A 139 8.90 -7.20 11.52
N ASN A 140 10.00 -7.75 11.04
CA ASN A 140 11.01 -6.97 10.36
C ASN A 140 10.62 -6.79 8.88
N ILE A 141 10.08 -5.62 8.54
CA ILE A 141 9.72 -5.26 7.17
C ILE A 141 10.48 -4.00 6.78
N ASN A 142 11.22 -4.09 5.67
CA ASN A 142 11.86 -2.94 5.06
C ASN A 142 10.88 -2.21 4.13
N ILE A 143 10.59 -0.94 4.41
CA ILE A 143 9.73 -0.11 3.56
C ILE A 143 10.64 0.74 2.67
N ASP A 144 10.73 0.40 1.39
CA ASP A 144 11.61 1.09 0.43
C ASP A 144 11.10 2.49 0.08
N TYR A 145 9.78 2.64 -0.04
CA TYR A 145 9.11 3.89 -0.42
C TYR A 145 8.04 4.25 0.60
N ASN A 146 8.45 4.95 1.66
CA ASN A 146 7.58 5.39 2.74
C ASN A 146 6.96 6.76 2.45
N GLY A 147 5.63 6.86 2.46
CA GLY A 147 4.89 8.11 2.34
C GLY A 147 4.98 8.95 3.62
N PHE A 148 4.25 8.54 4.65
CA PHE A 148 4.16 9.24 5.93
C PHE A 148 4.27 8.28 7.11
N ASN A 149 5.07 8.66 8.09
CA ASN A 149 5.00 8.04 9.42
C ASN A 149 3.90 8.75 10.21
N ILE A 150 3.01 7.97 10.81
CA ILE A 150 1.93 8.46 11.67
C ILE A 150 1.96 7.74 13.02
N GLU A 151 1.39 8.39 14.03
CA GLU A 151 1.14 7.77 15.34
C GLU A 151 0.05 6.71 15.26
N ASP A 152 -0.18 5.99 16.36
CA ASP A 152 -1.27 5.01 16.44
C ASP A 152 -2.64 5.68 16.59
N GLU A 153 -3.10 6.30 15.50
CA GLU A 153 -4.43 6.91 15.39
C GLU A 153 -5.33 6.09 14.47
N PHE A 154 -6.64 6.07 14.73
CA PHE A 154 -7.60 5.48 13.80
C PHE A 154 -7.83 6.45 12.65
N VAL A 155 -7.24 6.14 11.49
CA VAL A 155 -7.27 7.00 10.30
C VAL A 155 -8.21 6.47 9.23
N VAL A 156 -8.78 7.39 8.44
CA VAL A 156 -9.65 7.10 7.29
C VAL A 156 -9.40 8.08 6.16
N GLY A 157 -9.91 7.78 4.97
CA GLY A 157 -9.77 8.63 3.80
C GLY A 157 -8.72 8.13 2.83
N TYR A 158 -8.75 8.66 1.61
CA TYR A 158 -7.82 8.32 0.54
C TYR A 158 -7.65 6.81 0.34
N GLY A 159 -8.78 6.09 0.30
CA GLY A 159 -8.83 4.64 0.14
C GLY A 159 -8.98 3.88 1.46
N ILE A 160 -8.55 4.44 2.60
CA ILE A 160 -8.66 3.83 3.93
C ILE A 160 -10.07 3.99 4.49
N ASP A 161 -10.60 2.96 5.15
CA ASP A 161 -11.97 2.97 5.69
C ASP A 161 -12.09 2.81 7.20
N TYR A 162 -13.29 3.19 7.66
CA TYR A 162 -13.87 2.66 8.89
C TYR A 162 -15.25 2.10 8.56
N ALA A 163 -15.46 0.80 8.79
CA ALA A 163 -16.70 0.08 8.46
C ALA A 163 -17.19 0.32 7.02
N GLN A 164 -16.27 0.24 6.05
CA GLN A 164 -16.46 0.49 4.61
C GLN A 164 -16.87 1.93 4.24
N LYS A 165 -16.80 2.88 5.18
CA LYS A 165 -17.07 4.31 4.94
C LYS A 165 -15.77 5.10 4.76
N TYR A 166 -15.88 6.35 4.32
CA TYR A 166 -14.81 7.37 4.27
C TYR A 166 -13.70 7.17 3.23
N ARG A 167 -13.61 6.04 2.52
CA ARG A 167 -12.57 5.82 1.48
C ARG A 167 -12.47 6.95 0.46
N ASN A 168 -13.57 7.64 0.17
CA ASN A 168 -13.70 8.70 -0.83
C ASN A 168 -13.39 10.12 -0.31
N LEU A 169 -12.80 10.26 0.88
CA LEU A 169 -12.18 11.52 1.29
C LEU A 169 -10.87 11.72 0.53
N ASN A 170 -10.58 12.95 0.14
CA ASN A 170 -9.36 13.38 -0.57
C ASN A 170 -8.17 13.66 0.37
N TYR A 171 -8.36 13.52 1.67
CA TYR A 171 -7.38 13.72 2.73
C TYR A 171 -7.38 12.52 3.67
N ILE A 172 -6.37 12.42 4.55
CA ILE A 172 -6.36 11.47 5.67
C ILE A 172 -6.89 12.18 6.91
N GLY A 173 -7.97 11.67 7.49
CA GLY A 173 -8.56 12.17 8.73
C GLY A 173 -8.47 11.16 9.87
N VAL A 174 -8.63 11.64 11.10
CA VAL A 174 -8.75 10.80 12.30
C VAL A 174 -10.23 10.69 12.66
N VAL A 175 -10.69 9.48 13.00
CA VAL A 175 -12.05 9.25 13.53
C VAL A 175 -12.07 9.28 15.05
N GLU A 176 -13.17 9.81 15.61
CA GLU A 176 -13.55 9.73 17.03
C GLU A 176 -14.31 8.44 17.36
#